data_AF-A0A7W9WX28-F1
#
_entry.id   AF-A0A7W9WX28-F1
#
_cell.length_a   1.000
_cell.length_b   1.000
_cell.length_c   1.000
_cell.angle_alpha   90.00
_cell.angle_beta   90.00
_cell.angle_gamma   90.00
#
_symmetry.space_group_name_H-M   'P 1'
#
loop_
_entity.id
_entity.type
_entity.pdbx_description
1 polymer ?
#
loop_
_entity_poly.entity_id
_entity_poly.type
_entity_poly.pdbx_seq_one_letter_code
_entity_poly.pdbx_strand_id
1 'polypeptide(L)'
;METRLHTFNGWQMRATVESRPSSTGRAEYYIVEPITFKEFSGAAGTQADPRGTYGPFVSDDAAFDAAFKSCRFAIGSEIKLRGYRRFG
;
A
#
# COMPACT_ATOMS: atom_id res chain seq x y z
N MET A 1 -6.59 14.93 -2.75
CA MET A 1 -6.22 13.52 -2.88
C MET A 1 -4.88 13.43 -3.58
N GLU A 2 -3.95 12.63 -3.06
CA GLU A 2 -2.60 12.44 -3.60
C GLU A 2 -2.34 10.95 -3.85
N THR A 3 -1.74 10.60 -4.98
CA THR A 3 -1.33 9.21 -5.29
C THR A 3 0.19 9.14 -5.33
N ARG A 4 0.79 8.18 -4.61
CA ARG A 4 2.23 7.91 -4.70
C ARG A 4 2.49 6.52 -5.26
N LEU A 5 3.53 6.46 -6.07
CA LEU A 5 4.11 5.22 -6.58
C LEU A 5 5.44 4.98 -5.89
N HIS A 6 5.69 3.74 -5.48
CA HIS A 6 6.97 3.35 -4.91
C HIS A 6 7.38 1.97 -5.43
N THR A 7 8.67 1.68 -5.41
CA THR A 7 9.24 0.43 -5.91
C THR A 7 9.87 -0.35 -4.78
N PHE A 8 9.61 -1.66 -4.76
CA PHE A 8 10.18 -2.59 -3.78
C PHE A 8 10.41 -3.95 -4.44
N ASN A 9 11.65 -4.45 -4.43
CA ASN A 9 12.02 -5.78 -4.95
C ASN A 9 11.54 -6.10 -6.38
N GLY A 10 11.53 -5.13 -7.29
CA GLY A 10 11.03 -5.34 -8.66
C GLY A 10 9.50 -5.32 -8.77
N TRP A 11 8.82 -4.86 -7.72
CA TRP A 11 7.39 -4.58 -7.71
C TRP A 11 7.14 -3.08 -7.60
N GLN A 12 6.12 -2.59 -8.30
CA GLN A 12 5.60 -1.23 -8.17
C GLN A 12 4.37 -1.28 -7.26
N MET A 13 4.38 -0.46 -6.21
CA MET A 13 3.29 -0.24 -5.28
C MET A 13 2.63 1.09 -5.60
N ARG A 14 1.31 1.16 -5.46
CA ARG A 14 0.49 2.36 -5.65
C ARG A 14 -0.45 2.50 -4.46
N ALA A 15 -0.37 3.66 -3.81
CA ALA A 15 -1.25 4.05 -2.73
C ALA A 15 -1.85 5.42 -3.03
N THR A 16 -3.07 5.65 -2.55
CA THR A 16 -3.71 6.95 -2.65
C THR A 16 -4.11 7.40 -1.26
N VAL A 17 -3.87 8.67 -0.93
CA VAL A 17 -4.19 9.27 0.36
C VAL A 17 -5.05 10.51 0.13
N GLU A 18 -6.06 10.68 0.96
CA GLU A 18 -6.94 11.83 0.95
C GLU A 18 -6.82 12.59 2.26
N SER A 19 -6.59 13.90 2.18
CA SER A 19 -6.70 14.80 3.32
C SER A 19 -8.16 15.18 3.52
N ARG A 20 -8.65 15.07 4.76
CA ARG A 20 -9.97 15.52 5.17
C ARG A 20 -9.84 16.45 6.37
N PRO A 21 -10.62 17.53 6.45
CA PRO A 21 -10.69 18.32 7.67
C PRO A 21 -11.42 17.53 8.75
N SER A 22 -10.79 17.42 9.92
CA SER A 22 -11.45 16.94 11.14
C SER A 22 -12.45 17.96 11.67
N SER A 23 -13.35 17.52 12.57
CA SER A 23 -14.27 18.42 13.28
C SER A 23 -13.56 19.51 14.11
N THR A 24 -12.25 19.36 14.35
CA THR A 24 -11.41 20.36 15.05
C THR A 24 -10.65 21.30 14.11
N GLY A 25 -10.87 21.20 12.79
CA GLY A 25 -10.20 22.01 11.78
C GLY A 25 -8.77 21.57 11.43
N ARG A 26 -8.28 20.49 12.05
CA ARG A 26 -6.98 19.88 11.69
C ARG A 26 -7.13 18.99 10.47
N ALA A 27 -6.11 18.94 9.61
CA ALA A 27 -6.05 17.97 8.52
C ALA A 27 -5.76 16.56 9.07
N GLU A 28 -6.60 15.62 8.67
CA GLU A 28 -6.41 14.18 8.89
C GLU A 28 -6.24 13.50 7.54
N TYR A 29 -5.34 12.53 7.46
CA TYR A 29 -5.01 11.86 6.21
C TYR A 29 -5.54 10.43 6.24
N TYR A 30 -6.22 10.02 5.18
CA TYR A 30 -6.88 8.73 5.08
C TYR A 30 -6.34 7.98 3.87
N ILE A 31 -5.98 6.71 4.05
CA ILE A 31 -5.63 5.84 2.92
C ILE A 31 -6.92 5.52 2.16
N VAL A 32 -6.89 5.78 0.85
CA VAL A 32 -7.98 5.46 -0.06
C VAL A 32 -7.68 4.14 -0.75
N GLU A 33 -8.57 3.17 -0.53
CA GLU A 33 -8.52 1.87 -1.16
C GLU A 33 -8.94 1.91 -2.64
N PRO A 34 -8.44 0.99 -3.48
CA PRO A 34 -7.52 -0.09 -3.16
C PRO A 34 -6.05 0.37 -3.13
N ILE A 35 -5.29 -0.16 -2.18
CA ILE A 35 -3.83 -0.14 -2.24
C ILE A 35 -3.41 -1.28 -3.16
N THR A 36 -2.60 -1.00 -4.18
CA THR A 36 -2.26 -2.00 -5.21
C THR A 36 -0.75 -2.17 -5.34
N PHE A 37 -0.34 -3.35 -5.78
CA PHE A 37 1.04 -3.64 -6.15
C PHE A 37 1.06 -4.53 -7.41
N LYS A 38 2.08 -4.37 -8.25
CA LYS A 38 2.27 -5.18 -9.45
C LYS A 38 3.75 -5.43 -9.70
N GLU A 39 4.07 -6.58 -10.29
CA GLU A 39 5.44 -6.87 -10.70
C GLU A 39 5.77 -6.09 -11.98
N PHE A 40 7.01 -5.58 -12.12
CA PHE A 40 7.41 -4.85 -13.33
C PHE A 40 7.36 -5.70 -14.60
N SER A 41 7.40 -7.03 -14.46
CA SER A 41 7.32 -8.02 -15.54
C SER A 41 5.98 -8.05 -16.29
N GLY A 42 5.02 -7.18 -15.93
CA GLY A 42 3.74 -7.03 -16.64
C GLY A 42 2.60 -7.83 -16.05
N ALA A 43 2.74 -8.35 -14.82
CA ALA A 43 1.66 -9.00 -14.10
C ALA A 43 0.49 -8.03 -13.83
N ALA A 44 -0.74 -8.55 -13.80
CA ALA A 44 -1.91 -7.80 -13.36
C ALA A 44 -1.71 -7.27 -11.93
N GLY A 45 -2.21 -6.07 -11.65
CA GLY A 45 -2.11 -5.47 -10.32
C GLY A 45 -2.90 -6.26 -9.29
N THR A 46 -2.25 -6.60 -8.19
CA THR A 46 -2.85 -7.25 -7.02
C THR A 46 -3.20 -6.20 -5.98
N GLN A 47 -4.34 -6.37 -5.31
CA GLN A 47 -4.72 -5.52 -4.18
C GLN A 47 -4.01 -6.03 -2.91
N ALA A 48 -3.40 -5.11 -2.16
CA ALA A 48 -2.90 -5.42 -0.83
C ALA A 48 -4.06 -5.46 0.16
N ASP A 49 -3.96 -6.36 1.15
CA ASP A 49 -4.95 -6.45 2.22
C ASP A 49 -4.90 -5.16 3.07
N PRO A 50 -6.02 -4.44 3.24
CA PRO A 50 -6.08 -3.19 3.98
C PRO A 50 -6.08 -3.38 5.51
N ARG A 51 -6.02 -4.62 6.01
CA ARG A 51 -6.10 -4.88 7.45
C ARG A 51 -4.91 -4.26 8.18
N GLY A 52 -5.23 -3.35 9.10
CA GLY A 52 -4.24 -2.64 9.91
C GLY A 52 -3.81 -1.28 9.32
N THR A 53 -4.33 -0.89 8.16
CA THR A 53 -4.15 0.46 7.58
C THR A 53 -5.32 1.41 7.91
N TYR A 54 -6.01 1.19 9.04
CA TYR A 54 -7.20 1.95 9.42
C TYR A 54 -6.86 3.05 10.44
N GLY A 55 -7.10 4.29 10.04
CA GLY A 55 -7.09 5.44 10.94
C GLY A 55 -6.82 6.75 10.21
N PRO A 56 -7.24 7.88 10.79
CA PRO A 56 -6.70 9.17 10.40
C PRO A 56 -5.22 9.22 10.78
N PHE A 57 -4.36 9.47 9.80
CA PHE A 57 -2.95 9.75 10.01
C PHE A 57 -2.77 11.25 10.21
N VAL A 58 -1.76 11.61 11.01
CA VAL A 58 -1.41 13.02 11.29
C VAL A 58 -0.64 13.68 10.15
N SER A 59 -0.11 12.90 9.20
CA SER A 59 0.53 13.38 7.97
C SER A 59 0.28 12.43 6.81
N ASP A 60 0.44 12.92 5.58
CA ASP A 60 0.39 12.09 4.38
C ASP A 60 1.53 11.06 4.35
N ASP A 61 2.76 11.43 4.74
CA ASP A 61 3.89 10.50 4.81
C ASP A 61 3.59 9.30 5.72
N ALA A 62 2.96 9.52 6.88
CA ALA A 62 2.57 8.43 7.77
C ALA A 62 1.52 7.52 7.13
N ALA A 63 0.56 8.10 6.39
CA ALA A 63 -0.44 7.33 5.65
C ALA A 63 0.19 6.52 4.51
N PHE A 64 1.12 7.12 3.75
CA PHE A 64 1.83 6.44 2.67
C PHE A 64 2.76 5.34 3.19
N ASP A 65 3.49 5.57 4.28
CA ASP A 65 4.34 4.54 4.89
C ASP A 65 3.51 3.33 5.34
N ALA A 66 2.40 3.57 6.02
CA ALA A 66 1.48 2.51 6.43
C ALA A 66 0.92 1.73 5.22
N ALA A 67 0.50 2.44 4.17
CA ALA A 67 0.01 1.82 2.94
C ALA A 67 1.09 0.96 2.25
N PHE A 68 2.30 1.49 2.09
CA PHE A 68 3.40 0.76 1.45
C PHE A 68 3.92 -0.39 2.32
N LYS A 69 3.85 -0.28 3.65
CA LYS A 69 4.18 -1.38 4.56
C LYS A 69 3.24 -2.57 4.36
N SER A 70 1.94 -2.33 4.18
CA SER A 70 0.98 -3.39 3.82
C SER A 70 1.35 -4.05 2.48
N CYS A 71 1.63 -3.24 1.43
CA CYS A 71 2.09 -3.77 0.15
C CYS A 71 3.37 -4.61 0.28
N ARG A 72 4.37 -4.16 1.04
CA ARG A 72 5.63 -4.91 1.25
C ARG A 72 5.37 -6.26 1.91
N PHE A 73 4.44 -6.33 2.87
CA PHE A 73 4.06 -7.59 3.50
C PHE A 73 3.36 -8.54 2.52
N ALA A 74 2.44 -8.02 1.71
CA ALA A 74 1.76 -8.80 0.66
C ALA A 74 2.74 -9.32 -0.39
N ILE A 75 3.64 -8.46 -0.90
CA ILE A 75 4.70 -8.84 -1.84
C ILE A 75 5.62 -9.90 -1.23
N GLY A 76 6.04 -9.74 0.03
CA GLY A 76 6.87 -10.72 0.72
C GLY A 76 6.19 -12.09 0.84
N SER A 77 4.88 -12.11 1.06
CA SER A 77 4.08 -13.34 1.10
C SER A 77 3.97 -14.00 -0.27
N GLU A 78 3.72 -13.21 -1.33
CA GLU A 78 3.71 -13.68 -2.73
C GLU A 78 5.05 -14.30 -3.14
N ILE A 79 6.17 -13.64 -2.85
CA ILE A 79 7.52 -14.15 -3.14
C ILE A 79 7.77 -15.48 -2.43
N LYS A 80 7.40 -15.59 -1.14
CA LYS A 80 7.54 -16.83 -0.37
C LYS A 80 6.70 -17.97 -0.96
N LEU A 81 5.43 -17.72 -1.27
CA LEU A 81 4.52 -18.71 -1.86
C LEU A 81 5.04 -19.24 -3.21
N ARG A 82 5.60 -18.36 -4.05
CA ARG A 82 6.24 -18.76 -5.32
C ARG A 82 7.51 -19.58 -5.08
N GLY A 83 8.30 -19.22 -4.08
CA GLY A 83 9.45 -20.01 -3.64
C GLY A 83 9.04 -21.44 -3.30
N TYR A 84 8.01 -21.62 -2.47
CA TYR A 84 7.50 -22.95 -2.11
C TYR A 84 7.01 -23.75 -3.31
N ARG A 85 6.29 -23.13 -4.25
CA ARG A 85 5.80 -23.82 -5.46
C ARG A 85 6.90 -24.26 -6.43
N ARG A 86 8.10 -23.66 -6.38
CA ARG A 86 9.21 -24.01 -7.28
C ARG A 86 10.02 -25.23 -6.80
N PHE A 87 9.90 -25.58 -5.52
CA PHE A 87 10.63 -26.69 -4.89
C PHE A 87 9.72 -27.83 -4.43
N GLY A 88 8.41 -27.75 -4.71
CA GLY A 88 7.41 -28.78 -4.40
C GLY A 88 7.03 -29.61 -5.61
#